data_AF-A0A090WWK6-F1
#
_entry.id   AF-A0A090WWK6-F1
#
_cell.length_a   1.000
_cell.length_b   1.000
_cell.length_c   1.000
_cell.angle_alpha   90.00
_cell.angle_beta   90.00
_cell.angle_gamma   90.00
#
_symmetry.space_group_name_H-M   'P 1'
#
loop_
_entity.id
_entity.type
_entity.pdbx_description
1 polymer ?
#
loop_
_entity_poly.entity_id
_entity_poly.type
_entity_poly.pdbx_seq_one_letter_code
_entity_poly.pdbx_strand_id
1 'polypeptide(L)'
;MDAEVGAVINKLKDDGLLENTIIFYYGDHGGVLPFSKGYLTETGLQVPLVVHVPEKYKNLSIFNAGSQTDAFVSFVDFGATVLNIAGIEIPKTMDGKPFLGDNIKEQTITKRNETFATPIDLMKSTTWLEVTEKATSNTFVIFNLLILMA
;
A
#
# COMPACT_ATOMS: atom_id res chain seq x y z
N MET A 1 -17.22 -2.61 10.67
CA MET A 1 -15.83 -2.44 10.25
C MET A 1 -15.06 -1.49 11.17
N ASP A 2 -15.30 -0.18 11.17
CA ASP A 2 -14.53 0.76 12.02
C ASP A 2 -14.50 0.37 13.52
N ALA A 3 -15.68 0.10 14.10
CA ALA A 3 -15.78 -0.37 15.49
C ALA A 3 -15.07 -1.72 15.74
N GLU A 4 -14.99 -2.59 14.74
CA GLU A 4 -14.32 -3.90 14.86
C GLU A 4 -12.80 -3.72 14.83
N VAL A 5 -12.29 -2.85 13.95
CA VAL A 5 -10.88 -2.45 13.94
C VAL A 5 -10.51 -1.78 15.26
N GLY A 6 -11.35 -0.87 15.76
CA GLY A 6 -11.18 -0.24 17.07
C GLY A 6 -11.12 -1.26 18.21
N ALA A 7 -11.97 -2.30 18.18
CA ALA A 7 -11.94 -3.37 19.17
C ALA A 7 -10.64 -4.18 19.12
N VAL A 8 -10.12 -4.49 17.92
CA VAL A 8 -8.83 -5.19 17.75
C VAL A 8 -7.67 -4.33 18.26
N ILE A 9 -7.65 -3.03 17.93
CA ILE A 9 -6.63 -2.09 18.42
C ILE A 9 -6.67 -2.00 19.95
N ASN A 10 -7.85 -1.88 20.55
CA ASN A 10 -8.00 -1.84 22.01
C ASN A 10 -7.49 -3.13 22.65
N LYS A 11 -7.79 -4.29 22.06
CA LYS A 11 -7.25 -5.57 22.53
C LYS A 11 -5.71 -5.60 22.48
N LEU A 12 -5.10 -5.13 21.40
CA LEU A 12 -3.64 -5.01 21.30
C LEU A 12 -3.04 -4.08 22.36
N LYS A 13 -3.76 -3.01 22.74
CA LYS A 13 -3.37 -2.11 23.84
C LYS A 13 -3.46 -2.82 25.19
N ASP A 14 -4.59 -3.47 25.47
CA ASP A 14 -4.83 -4.19 26.73
C ASP A 14 -3.83 -5.33 26.94
N ASP A 15 -3.46 -6.02 25.85
CA ASP A 15 -2.45 -7.09 25.86
C ASP A 15 -1.00 -6.54 25.91
N GLY A 16 -0.81 -5.22 25.85
CA GLY A 16 0.52 -4.57 25.85
C GLY A 16 1.34 -4.81 24.57
N LEU A 17 0.68 -5.19 23.47
CA LEU A 17 1.30 -5.58 22.21
C LEU A 17 1.35 -4.46 21.17
N LEU A 18 0.58 -3.38 21.36
CA LEU A 18 0.46 -2.31 20.35
C LEU A 18 1.82 -1.71 19.95
N GLU A 19 2.69 -1.38 20.93
CA GLU A 19 4.02 -0.81 20.66
C GLU A 19 4.97 -1.75 19.92
N ASN A 20 4.63 -3.04 19.84
CA ASN A 20 5.38 -4.06 19.11
C ASN A 20 4.69 -4.48 17.80
N THR A 21 3.63 -3.78 17.37
CA THR A 21 2.81 -4.17 16.23
C THR A 21 2.76 -3.06 15.19
N ILE A 22 3.22 -3.34 13.97
CA ILE A 22 2.94 -2.51 12.79
C ILE A 22 1.60 -2.97 12.21
N ILE A 23 0.69 -2.03 11.96
CA ILE A 23 -0.66 -2.33 11.48
C ILE A 23 -0.82 -1.78 10.07
N PHE A 24 -1.25 -2.63 9.13
CA PHE A 24 -1.66 -2.24 7.79
C PHE A 24 -3.18 -2.36 7.71
N TYR A 25 -3.87 -1.29 7.30
CA TYR A 25 -5.29 -1.30 7.02
C TYR A 25 -5.51 -0.83 5.58
N TYR A 26 -6.09 -1.68 4.74
CA TYR A 26 -6.29 -1.40 3.33
C TYR A 26 -7.46 -2.18 2.72
N GLY A 27 -7.96 -1.70 1.58
CA GLY A 27 -8.93 -2.43 0.75
C GLY A 27 -8.23 -3.23 -0.36
N ASP A 28 -8.87 -4.27 -0.89
CA ASP A 28 -8.33 -5.11 -1.97
C ASP A 28 -8.60 -4.54 -3.38
N HIS A 29 -9.73 -3.88 -3.55
CA HIS A 29 -10.10 -3.15 -4.78
C HIS A 29 -11.20 -2.12 -4.47
N GLY A 30 -11.59 -1.36 -5.50
CA GLY A 30 -12.72 -0.44 -5.45
C GLY A 30 -14.06 -1.10 -5.06
N GLY A 31 -15.04 -0.26 -4.70
CA GLY A 31 -16.36 -0.70 -4.28
C GLY A 31 -17.25 -1.30 -5.38
N VAL A 32 -18.54 -1.41 -5.08
CA VAL A 32 -19.56 -2.01 -5.97
C VAL A 32 -20.22 -1.00 -6.92
N LEU A 33 -19.70 0.22 -6.99
CA LEU A 33 -20.24 1.25 -7.87
C LEU A 33 -19.91 0.95 -9.34
N PRO A 34 -20.73 1.42 -10.30
CA PRO A 34 -20.39 1.31 -11.71
C PRO A 34 -19.00 1.87 -12.01
N PHE A 35 -18.26 1.21 -12.91
CA PHE A 35 -16.87 1.55 -13.25
C PHE A 35 -15.91 1.51 -12.05
N SER A 36 -16.19 0.69 -11.03
CA SER A 36 -15.27 0.45 -9.91
C SER A 36 -14.58 -0.91 -10.08
N LYS A 37 -14.84 -1.89 -9.20
CA LYS A 37 -14.23 -3.23 -9.27
C LYS A 37 -14.31 -3.83 -10.69
N GLY A 38 -13.15 -4.27 -11.19
CA GLY A 38 -13.01 -4.93 -12.49
C GLY A 38 -12.61 -4.00 -13.64
N TYR A 39 -12.63 -2.69 -13.43
CA TYR A 39 -12.23 -1.69 -14.42
C TYR A 39 -10.89 -1.03 -14.06
N LEU A 40 -10.16 -0.58 -15.08
CA LEU A 40 -8.91 0.16 -14.93
C LEU A 40 -9.16 1.65 -14.69
N THR A 41 -9.96 1.96 -13.67
CA THR A 41 -10.33 3.32 -13.28
C THR A 41 -9.81 3.62 -11.88
N GLU A 42 -9.69 4.90 -11.55
CA GLU A 42 -9.33 5.34 -10.19
C GLU A 42 -10.27 4.74 -9.15
N THR A 43 -11.57 4.79 -9.39
CA THR A 43 -12.59 4.20 -8.51
C THR A 43 -12.49 2.69 -8.36
N GLY A 44 -11.80 1.98 -9.25
CA GLY A 44 -11.57 0.54 -9.19
C GLY A 44 -10.21 0.14 -8.61
N LEU A 45 -9.18 0.94 -8.86
CA LEU A 45 -7.78 0.63 -8.54
C LEU A 45 -7.25 1.39 -7.31
N GLN A 46 -7.82 2.55 -6.99
CA GLN A 46 -7.39 3.37 -5.88
C GLN A 46 -8.07 2.93 -4.58
N VAL A 47 -7.30 2.28 -3.71
CA VAL A 47 -7.77 1.77 -2.42
C VAL A 47 -7.13 2.55 -1.26
N PRO A 48 -7.81 2.66 -0.11
CA PRO A 48 -7.18 3.25 1.07
C PRO A 48 -6.03 2.37 1.56
N LEU A 49 -4.97 2.99 2.06
CA LEU A 49 -3.93 2.35 2.87
C LEU A 49 -3.61 3.24 4.05
N VAL A 50 -3.67 2.65 5.22
CA VAL A 50 -3.26 3.25 6.47
C VAL A 50 -2.21 2.33 7.06
N VAL A 51 -1.03 2.88 7.35
CA VAL A 51 0.03 2.13 8.03
C VAL A 51 0.29 2.81 9.36
N HIS A 52 0.06 2.10 10.46
CA HIS A 52 0.49 2.52 11.79
C HIS A 52 1.84 1.89 12.09
N VAL A 53 2.84 2.74 12.32
CA VAL A 53 4.17 2.35 12.78
C VAL A 53 4.33 2.92 14.20
N PRO A 54 4.47 2.08 15.23
CA PRO A 54 4.60 2.57 16.60
C PRO A 54 5.94 3.28 16.79
N GLU A 55 6.04 4.13 17.82
CA GLU A 55 7.22 4.97 18.09
C GLU A 55 8.51 4.15 18.17
N LYS A 56 8.42 2.93 18.73
CA LYS A 56 9.52 1.96 18.82
C LYS A 56 10.16 1.64 17.47
N TYR A 57 9.39 1.66 16.38
CA TYR A 57 9.82 1.31 15.03
C TYR A 57 9.86 2.51 14.08
N LYS A 58 9.82 3.74 14.58
CA LYS A 58 9.78 4.96 13.74
C LYS A 58 10.90 5.02 12.70
N ASN A 59 12.06 4.44 12.99
CA ASN A 59 13.21 4.40 12.08
C ASN A 59 12.97 3.54 10.83
N LEU A 60 11.96 2.66 10.85
CA LEU A 60 11.56 1.84 9.69
C LEU A 60 10.65 2.61 8.72
N SER A 61 10.25 3.83 9.08
CA SER A 61 9.43 4.70 8.24
C SER A 61 10.21 5.96 7.88
N ILE A 62 10.17 6.31 6.61
CA ILE A 62 10.61 7.62 6.10
C ILE A 62 9.52 8.69 6.27
N PHE A 63 8.29 8.27 6.57
CA PHE A 63 7.13 9.14 6.73
C PHE A 63 6.91 9.45 8.21
N ASN A 64 6.55 10.69 8.49
CA ASN A 64 6.20 11.13 9.85
C ASN A 64 4.82 10.59 10.25
N ALA A 65 4.62 10.31 11.53
CA ALA A 65 3.29 10.00 12.06
C ALA A 65 2.30 11.14 11.75
N GLY A 66 1.07 10.79 11.36
CA GLY A 66 0.06 11.79 10.98
C GLY A 66 0.26 12.40 9.59
N SER A 67 1.31 12.04 8.85
CA SER A 67 1.52 12.55 7.50
C SER A 67 0.73 11.78 6.44
N GLN A 68 0.59 12.41 5.28
CA GLN A 68 0.06 11.81 4.06
C GLN A 68 1.06 11.93 2.94
N THR A 69 1.00 11.01 1.98
CA THR A 69 1.83 11.06 0.77
C THR A 69 1.02 10.64 -0.45
N ASP A 70 1.32 11.27 -1.58
CA ASP A 70 0.80 10.92 -2.91
C ASP A 70 1.67 9.86 -3.61
N ALA A 71 2.62 9.26 -2.90
CA ALA A 71 3.52 8.28 -3.48
C ALA A 71 2.79 6.99 -3.89
N PHE A 72 3.20 6.44 -5.04
CA PHE A 72 2.63 5.22 -5.58
C PHE A 72 3.17 4.00 -4.83
N VAL A 73 2.25 3.24 -4.23
CA VAL A 73 2.48 1.91 -3.68
C VAL A 73 1.61 0.92 -4.47
N SER A 74 2.00 -0.35 -4.54
CA SER A 74 1.20 -1.41 -5.15
C SER A 74 1.12 -2.63 -4.23
N PHE A 75 0.11 -3.49 -4.40
CA PHE A 75 -0.03 -4.70 -3.58
C PHE A 75 1.17 -5.65 -3.69
N VAL A 76 1.83 -5.68 -4.86
CA VAL A 76 3.05 -6.48 -5.04
C VAL A 76 4.17 -6.04 -4.10
N ASP A 77 4.16 -4.78 -3.64
CA ASP A 77 5.18 -4.23 -2.74
C ASP A 77 5.06 -4.77 -1.31
N PHE A 78 3.90 -5.29 -0.90
CA PHE A 78 3.67 -5.71 0.49
C PHE A 78 4.60 -6.86 0.89
N GLY A 79 4.75 -7.87 0.04
CA GLY A 79 5.64 -9.01 0.31
C GLY A 79 7.08 -8.55 0.56
N ALA A 80 7.61 -7.73 -0.35
CA ALA A 80 8.95 -7.14 -0.24
C ALA A 80 9.07 -6.24 1.00
N THR A 81 8.02 -5.47 1.32
CA THR A 81 7.99 -4.56 2.48
C THR A 81 8.03 -5.31 3.80
N VAL A 82 7.26 -6.38 3.96
CA VAL A 82 7.26 -7.17 5.21
C VAL A 82 8.62 -7.86 5.43
N LEU A 83 9.23 -8.40 4.36
CA LEU A 83 10.58 -8.95 4.44
C LEU A 83 11.60 -7.89 4.86
N ASN A 84 11.51 -6.69 4.27
CA ASN A 84 12.42 -5.59 4.59
C ASN A 84 12.27 -5.11 6.04
N ILE A 85 11.04 -5.01 6.55
CA ILE A 85 10.76 -4.69 7.96
C ILE A 85 11.34 -5.77 8.89
N ALA A 86 11.27 -7.03 8.49
CA ALA A 86 11.82 -8.15 9.25
C ALA A 86 13.35 -8.30 9.15
N GLY A 87 14.02 -7.46 8.35
CA GLY A 87 15.47 -7.57 8.09
C GLY A 87 15.86 -8.81 7.29
N ILE A 88 14.92 -9.38 6.53
CA ILE A 88 15.12 -10.57 5.70
C ILE A 88 15.47 -10.12 4.28
N GLU A 89 16.46 -10.78 3.66
CA GLU A 89 16.84 -10.52 2.27
C GLU A 89 15.65 -10.76 1.32
N ILE A 90 15.35 -9.77 0.49
CA ILE A 90 14.26 -9.84 -0.49
C ILE A 90 14.73 -10.68 -1.68
N PRO A 91 14.04 -11.78 -2.02
CA PRO A 91 14.39 -12.59 -3.19
C PRO A 91 14.35 -11.77 -4.48
N LYS A 92 15.34 -11.97 -5.36
CA LYS A 92 15.42 -11.29 -6.67
C LYS A 92 14.24 -11.58 -7.60
N THR A 93 13.45 -12.62 -7.30
CA THR A 93 12.27 -13.02 -8.05
C THR A 93 11.01 -12.26 -7.65
N MET A 94 11.04 -11.43 -6.60
CA MET A 94 9.91 -10.58 -6.23
C MET A 94 9.91 -9.31 -7.07
N ASP A 95 8.75 -9.02 -7.68
CA ASP A 95 8.55 -7.80 -8.48
C ASP A 95 8.34 -6.55 -7.60
N GLY A 96 7.85 -6.76 -6.37
CA GLY A 96 7.55 -5.72 -5.41
C GLY A 96 8.78 -4.96 -4.92
N LYS A 97 8.61 -3.67 -4.67
CA LYS A 97 9.65 -2.79 -4.13
C LYS A 97 9.23 -2.29 -2.75
N PRO A 98 10.02 -2.56 -1.70
CA PRO A 98 9.63 -2.20 -0.33
C PRO A 98 9.41 -0.69 -0.19
N PHE A 99 8.43 -0.29 0.61
CA PHE A 99 8.15 1.12 0.93
C PHE A 99 8.34 1.46 2.43
N LEU A 100 8.60 0.44 3.26
CA LEU A 100 9.00 0.56 4.66
C LEU A 100 10.18 -0.40 4.94
N GLY A 101 10.84 -0.20 6.08
CA GLY A 101 11.97 -0.98 6.57
C GLY A 101 13.30 -0.26 6.38
N ASP A 102 14.38 -0.97 6.70
CA ASP A 102 15.72 -0.41 6.62
C ASP A 102 16.10 -0.05 5.17
N ASN A 103 16.97 0.94 5.02
CA ASN A 103 17.56 1.36 3.74
C ASN A 103 16.58 1.93 2.70
N ILE A 104 15.35 2.30 3.10
CA ILE A 104 14.43 3.04 2.22
C ILE A 104 14.80 4.51 2.19
N LYS A 105 14.92 5.07 0.99
CA LYS A 105 15.12 6.51 0.77
C LYS A 105 13.82 7.12 0.27
N GLU A 106 13.45 8.26 0.83
CA GLU A 106 12.25 9.00 0.45
C GLU A 106 12.14 9.23 -1.05
N GLN A 107 13.25 9.64 -1.67
CA GLN A 107 13.34 9.90 -3.11
C GLN A 107 13.04 8.66 -3.97
N THR A 108 13.25 7.44 -3.46
CA THR A 108 12.95 6.20 -4.20
C THR A 108 11.46 5.94 -4.26
N ILE A 109 10.70 6.41 -3.26
CA ILE A 109 9.26 6.21 -3.15
C ILE A 109 8.52 7.37 -3.83
N THR A 110 8.92 8.61 -3.55
CA THR A 110 8.26 9.81 -4.09
C THR A 110 8.50 10.04 -5.59
N LYS A 111 9.54 9.44 -6.18
CA LYS A 111 9.79 9.49 -7.63
C LYS A 111 8.98 8.47 -8.44
N ARG A 112 8.30 7.53 -7.79
CA ARG A 112 7.44 6.57 -8.49
C ARG A 112 6.27 7.33 -9.12
N ASN A 113 6.09 7.18 -10.42
CA ASN A 113 5.06 7.86 -11.20
C ASN A 113 4.25 6.89 -12.08
N GLU A 114 4.42 5.59 -11.86
CA GLU A 114 3.77 4.53 -12.61
C GLU A 114 3.40 3.35 -11.70
N THR A 115 2.42 2.58 -12.14
CA THR A 115 1.88 1.40 -11.47
C THR A 115 1.25 0.50 -12.52
N PHE A 116 1.14 -0.79 -12.23
CA PHE A 116 0.65 -1.78 -13.17
C PHE A 116 -0.60 -2.45 -12.59
N ALA A 117 -1.66 -2.49 -13.39
CA ALA A 117 -2.89 -3.18 -13.07
C ALA A 117 -3.33 -4.02 -14.27
N THR A 118 -3.90 -5.19 -13.99
CA THR A 118 -4.46 -6.06 -15.02
C THR A 118 -5.98 -6.12 -14.84
N PRO A 119 -6.78 -5.86 -15.88
CA PRO A 119 -8.22 -5.97 -15.76
C PRO A 119 -8.63 -7.44 -15.71
N ILE A 120 -9.67 -7.72 -14.94
CA ILE A 120 -10.12 -9.08 -14.66
C ILE A 120 -10.54 -9.84 -15.94
N ASP A 121 -10.98 -9.12 -16.98
CA ASP A 121 -11.37 -9.70 -18.27
C ASP A 121 -10.18 -10.08 -19.16
N LEU A 122 -9.01 -9.45 -18.98
CA LEU A 122 -7.80 -9.81 -19.72
C LEU A 122 -7.13 -11.09 -19.18
N MET A 123 -7.38 -11.46 -17.92
CA MET A 123 -6.90 -12.73 -17.35
C MET A 123 -7.51 -13.97 -18.03
N LYS A 124 -8.60 -13.82 -18.81
CA LYS A 124 -9.23 -14.89 -19.59
C LYS A 124 -8.74 -14.95 -21.06
N SER A 125 -7.83 -14.07 -21.46
CA SER A 125 -7.34 -13.96 -22.85
C SER A 125 -5.83 -14.21 -22.90
N THR A 126 -5.36 -15.08 -23.79
CA THR A 126 -3.93 -15.33 -24.08
C THR A 126 -3.23 -14.17 -24.82
N THR A 127 -3.87 -13.01 -24.89
CA THR A 127 -3.39 -11.83 -25.61
C THR A 127 -3.08 -10.73 -24.60
N TRP A 128 -1.80 -10.37 -24.52
CA TRP A 128 -1.32 -9.22 -23.75
C TRP A 128 -1.74 -7.94 -24.47
N LEU A 129 -2.62 -7.15 -23.86
CA LEU A 129 -2.90 -5.78 -24.27
C LEU A 129 -2.09 -4.87 -23.35
N GLU A 130 -1.02 -4.31 -23.89
CA GLU A 130 -0.23 -3.27 -23.24
C GLU A 130 -0.99 -1.95 -23.40
N VAL A 131 -1.73 -1.55 -22.35
CA VAL A 131 -2.33 -0.22 -22.28
C VAL A 131 -1.31 0.72 -21.64
N THR A 132 -0.38 1.23 -22.45
CA THR A 132 0.43 2.40 -22.07
C THR A 132 -0.34 3.66 -22.43
N GLU A 133 -1.05 4.23 -21.46
CA GLU A 133 -1.57 5.59 -21.60
C GLU A 133 -0.45 6.57 -21.24
N LYS A 134 0.01 7.35 -22.23
CA LYS A 134 1.04 8.37 -22.04
C LYS A 134 0.39 9.56 -21.35
N ALA A 135 0.69 9.75 -20.06
CA ALA A 135 0.09 10.75 -19.19
C ALA A 135 0.05 12.15 -19.81
N THR A 136 -1.15 12.60 -20.16
CA THR A 136 -1.53 14.01 -20.11
C THR A 136 -2.54 14.14 -18.99
N SER A 137 -2.10 14.75 -17.88
CA SER A 137 -2.83 15.06 -16.63
C SER A 137 -3.36 13.87 -15.82
N ASN A 138 -2.76 13.68 -14.63
CA ASN A 138 -3.32 13.07 -13.42
C ASN A 138 -4.07 11.74 -13.55
N THR A 139 -3.36 10.62 -13.60
CA THR A 139 -3.98 9.28 -13.63
C THR A 139 -3.16 8.33 -12.75
N PHE A 140 -3.81 7.74 -11.75
CA PHE A 140 -3.18 7.26 -10.52
C PHE A 140 -3.52 5.80 -10.14
N VAL A 141 -2.58 5.16 -9.41
CA VAL A 141 -2.86 4.32 -8.24
C VAL A 141 -2.34 5.11 -7.05
N ILE A 142 -3.20 5.93 -6.45
CA ILE A 142 -2.86 6.64 -5.21
C ILE A 142 -3.23 5.72 -4.04
N PHE A 143 -2.25 5.32 -3.26
CA PHE A 143 -2.56 5.11 -1.86
C PHE A 143 -2.57 6.49 -1.21
N ASN A 144 -3.74 6.97 -0.78
CA ASN A 144 -3.75 8.04 0.21
C ASN A 144 -3.29 7.38 1.50
N LEU A 145 -1.98 7.42 1.74
CA LEU A 145 -1.40 6.88 2.95
C LEU A 145 -1.80 7.80 4.10
N LEU A 146 -2.88 7.49 4.81
CA LEU A 146 -3.24 8.22 6.03
C LEU A 146 -2.61 7.47 7.20
N ILE A 147 -1.48 7.95 7.73
CA ILE A 147 -0.85 7.36 8.93
C ILE A 147 -1.60 7.87 10.16
N LEU A 148 -2.49 7.04 10.74
CA LEU A 148 -3.20 7.35 11.98
C LEU A 148 -2.32 7.10 13.22
N MET A 149 -2.32 8.08 14.12
CA MET A 149 -1.41 8.24 15.26
C MET A 149 -1.51 7.17 16.37
N ALA A 150 -0.41 7.07 17.12
CA ALA A 150 -0.43 7.18 18.59
C ALA A 150 0.24 8.52 18.96
#